data_AF-A0A1H3CID1-F1
#
_entry.id   AF-A0A1H3CID1-F1
#
_cell.length_a   1.000
_cell.length_b   1.000
_cell.length_c   1.000
_cell.angle_alpha   90.00
_cell.angle_beta   90.00
_cell.angle_gamma   90.00
#
_symmetry.space_group_name_H-M   'P 1'
#
loop_
_entity.id
_entity.type
_entity.pdbx_description
1 polymer ?
#
loop_
_entity_poly.entity_id
_entity_poly.type
_entity_poly.pdbx_seq_one_letter_code
_entity_poly.pdbx_strand_id
1 'polypeptide(L)'
;MRPFDLLRCHFLDYFLKADRRIGIAANGAERVPHIGPNQIRRGQAQTQFIIPSDTGLRPRMPFHRGAQIPFERPFIVLFDPKTQPVHDTDQFLSLGIARTRGGQQFLAGGLEIPGLHQIACLFQFGQRRRCKQAKGKYKLTHGVAFLLAGAAAAQDLPRPLTDDDFIPFDMEQAAIGHQLFYDPILSGNHNIACAHCHHPDFGTSDGLSLGIGEGGQGLGPDRTPGTGADKIRKRIPRNSPGLWNLGAKELHTVFHDGRLSISDVYGNGFNSPAQEWLPEGLNSLLAAQALFPMTSQFEMAGNVAENEVTGAVHDRIDKGWPILAKRVRTDPRYGPAMVAAFDEIETTEEVSITQIANALAAFMAIEWQSTDSPFDQYLAGDSTALTPQQKNGMALFFGKADCASCHSGPLLSDQGFHALGLPPFGPGKTRPYDPYARDVGRVGESDRTEDAYRFRTPMLRNVAKTAPYGHNGAFPDLEGIIRHHLNPGESLAAWTPDMAALPKVPWLRSIDFIVWHDRLEMDRQRRKVDVAPLDLTDEQIASLVAFMHSLTGTTLDAPVFGAPDDFEP
;
A
#
# COMPACT_ATOMS: atom_id res chain seq x y z
N MET A 1 -39.50 -5.93 -66.78
CA MET A 1 -40.30 -4.72 -66.49
C MET A 1 -39.86 -4.14 -65.16
N ARG A 2 -39.26 -2.94 -65.18
CA ARG A 2 -39.31 -1.91 -64.11
C ARG A 2 -40.70 -1.22 -64.20
N PRO A 3 -41.24 -0.49 -63.20
CA PRO A 3 -40.59 0.66 -62.54
C PRO A 3 -40.87 0.87 -61.02
N PHE A 4 -39.90 1.46 -60.29
CA PHE A 4 -39.95 2.77 -59.58
C PHE A 4 -40.78 2.71 -58.27
N ASP A 5 -40.42 3.21 -57.09
CA ASP A 5 -39.51 4.22 -56.51
C ASP A 5 -39.32 3.78 -55.03
N LEU A 6 -38.28 4.06 -54.23
CA LEU A 6 -37.33 5.15 -54.13
C LEU A 6 -36.14 4.63 -53.27
N LEU A 7 -34.97 5.15 -53.56
CA LEU A 7 -33.64 4.63 -53.22
C LEU A 7 -32.93 5.59 -52.25
N ARG A 8 -32.13 5.02 -51.33
CA ARG A 8 -30.80 5.50 -50.88
C ARG A 8 -30.64 6.80 -50.05
N CYS A 9 -29.54 6.75 -49.28
CA CYS A 9 -28.75 7.83 -48.66
C CYS A 9 -29.09 8.19 -47.20
N HIS A 10 -28.38 7.58 -46.24
CA HIS A 10 -27.31 8.27 -45.50
C HIS A 10 -26.72 7.34 -44.42
N PHE A 11 -25.60 6.69 -44.75
CA PHE A 11 -24.65 6.13 -43.78
C PHE A 11 -23.24 6.72 -44.02
N LEU A 12 -23.20 7.95 -44.54
CA LEU A 12 -22.02 8.73 -44.85
C LEU A 12 -22.44 10.19 -44.70
N ASP A 13 -22.25 10.74 -43.50
CA ASP A 13 -22.20 12.20 -43.29
C ASP A 13 -21.62 12.65 -41.93
N TYR A 14 -20.98 11.77 -41.16
CA TYR A 14 -20.33 12.19 -39.91
C TYR A 14 -18.80 12.08 -39.87
N PHE A 15 -18.18 11.60 -40.96
CA PHE A 15 -16.73 11.60 -41.09
C PHE A 15 -16.35 12.02 -42.51
N LEU A 16 -15.63 13.14 -42.61
CA LEU A 16 -15.01 13.73 -43.81
C LEU A 16 -15.86 14.73 -44.62
N LYS A 17 -15.86 16.00 -44.19
CA LYS A 17 -15.37 17.15 -44.98
C LYS A 17 -15.57 18.48 -44.26
N ALA A 18 -14.47 19.08 -43.80
CA ALA A 18 -14.19 20.50 -44.01
C ALA A 18 -12.72 20.76 -43.64
N ASP A 19 -11.83 20.39 -44.54
CA ASP A 19 -10.48 20.94 -44.60
C ASP A 19 -10.58 22.37 -45.18
N ARG A 20 -10.14 23.36 -44.39
CA ARG A 20 -9.60 24.61 -44.92
C ARG A 20 -8.31 24.99 -44.17
N ARG A 21 -7.22 24.35 -44.60
CA ARG A 21 -5.94 24.95 -45.04
C ARG A 21 -5.35 26.08 -44.16
N ILE A 22 -4.24 25.77 -43.48
CA ILE A 22 -3.03 26.61 -43.50
C ILE A 22 -1.83 25.68 -43.67
N GLY A 23 -1.18 25.77 -44.84
CA GLY A 23 0.08 25.09 -45.14
C GLY A 23 1.27 25.93 -44.68
N ILE A 24 2.31 25.24 -44.20
CA ILE A 24 3.62 25.81 -43.87
C ILE A 24 4.46 25.80 -45.15
N ALA A 25 4.96 26.97 -45.55
CA ALA A 25 6.00 27.08 -46.58
C ALA A 25 7.39 26.94 -45.94
N ALA A 26 8.27 26.23 -46.62
CA ALA A 26 9.67 26.04 -46.26
C ALA A 26 10.51 27.28 -46.61
N ASN A 27 10.37 28.35 -45.83
CA ASN A 27 11.33 29.46 -45.73
C ASN A 27 10.87 30.45 -44.65
N GLY A 28 11.56 30.48 -43.50
CA GLY A 28 11.22 31.38 -42.40
C GLY A 28 11.14 32.85 -42.82
N ALA A 29 9.96 33.45 -42.66
CA ALA A 29 9.75 34.90 -42.56
C ALA A 29 8.36 35.18 -41.94
N GLU A 30 8.34 35.88 -40.80
CA GLU A 30 7.15 36.38 -40.10
C GLU A 30 6.40 37.49 -40.86
N ARG A 31 5.11 37.68 -40.53
CA ARG A 31 4.54 38.98 -40.07
C ARG A 31 3.07 38.85 -39.64
N VAL A 32 2.78 39.29 -38.41
CA VAL A 32 1.43 39.53 -37.86
C VAL A 32 1.02 40.98 -38.15
N PRO A 33 -0.25 41.28 -38.51
CA PRO A 33 -0.77 42.64 -38.45
C PRO A 33 -1.40 42.96 -37.09
N HIS A 34 -0.90 44.04 -36.48
CA HIS A 34 -1.46 44.78 -35.34
C HIS A 34 -2.91 45.22 -35.57
N ILE A 35 -3.78 45.07 -34.56
CA ILE A 35 -4.97 45.91 -34.37
C ILE A 35 -4.97 46.40 -32.92
N GLY A 36 -5.03 47.73 -32.76
CA GLY A 36 -4.87 48.44 -31.49
C GLY A 36 -6.13 48.48 -30.61
N PRO A 37 -5.98 48.94 -29.36
CA PRO A 37 -7.02 48.93 -28.36
C PRO A 37 -7.90 50.17 -28.54
N ASN A 38 -9.13 49.98 -29.05
CA ASN A 38 -10.29 50.85 -28.78
C ASN A 38 -11.50 50.32 -29.55
N GLN A 39 -12.19 49.33 -28.99
CA GLN A 39 -13.64 49.08 -29.18
C GLN A 39 -14.08 47.92 -28.29
N ILE A 40 -14.47 48.24 -27.04
CA ILE A 40 -15.18 47.33 -26.14
C ILE A 40 -16.62 47.81 -26.05
N ARG A 41 -17.59 46.98 -26.48
CA ARG A 41 -18.96 46.99 -25.95
C ARG A 41 -19.51 45.57 -25.76
N ARG A 42 -19.52 45.20 -24.48
CA ARG A 42 -20.35 44.26 -23.69
C ARG A 42 -21.33 43.33 -24.41
N GLY A 43 -21.22 42.03 -24.11
CA GLY A 43 -22.38 41.17 -23.87
C GLY A 43 -22.23 39.67 -24.20
N GLN A 44 -21.43 38.91 -23.43
CA GLN A 44 -21.63 37.49 -23.04
C GLN A 44 -20.29 36.93 -22.52
N ALA A 45 -20.19 36.71 -21.21
CA ALA A 45 -19.00 36.17 -20.57
C ALA A 45 -19.08 34.63 -20.53
N GLN A 46 -18.26 33.98 -21.36
CA GLN A 46 -17.77 32.63 -21.08
C GLN A 46 -16.42 32.78 -20.37
N THR A 47 -16.28 32.10 -19.25
CA THR A 47 -15.07 32.00 -18.43
C THR A 47 -13.97 31.26 -19.19
N GLN A 48 -12.92 31.99 -19.59
CA GLN A 48 -11.65 31.43 -20.00
C GLN A 48 -10.60 31.66 -18.91
N PHE A 49 -9.87 30.58 -18.61
CA PHE A 49 -8.66 30.50 -17.80
C PHE A 49 -7.65 31.61 -18.17
N ILE A 50 -7.12 32.31 -17.16
CA ILE A 50 -6.03 33.28 -17.28
C ILE A 50 -4.79 32.68 -16.63
N ILE A 51 -3.70 32.56 -17.41
CA ILE A 51 -2.34 32.28 -16.92
C ILE A 51 -1.59 33.62 -16.93
N PRO A 52 -0.98 34.07 -15.83
CA PRO A 52 -0.11 35.25 -15.86
C PRO A 52 1.25 34.90 -16.46
N SER A 53 1.60 35.55 -17.58
CA SER A 53 2.97 35.70 -18.05
C SER A 53 3.53 37.00 -17.50
N ASP A 54 4.51 36.94 -16.60
CA ASP A 54 5.31 38.11 -16.25
C ASP A 54 6.71 37.99 -16.87
N THR A 55 7.03 38.97 -17.71
CA THR A 55 8.30 39.11 -18.42
C THR A 55 8.96 40.38 -17.95
N GLY A 56 9.96 40.24 -17.09
CA GLY A 56 10.84 41.34 -16.65
C GLY A 56 12.30 41.00 -16.94
N LEU A 57 12.77 41.22 -18.17
CA LEU A 57 14.20 41.25 -18.49
C LEU A 57 14.62 42.65 -18.95
N ARG A 58 15.69 43.18 -18.33
CA ARG A 58 16.62 44.12 -18.97
C ARG A 58 18.08 43.64 -18.78
N PRO A 59 19.00 44.00 -19.69
CA PRO A 59 20.21 43.22 -19.97
C PRO A 59 21.52 43.89 -19.50
N ARG A 60 22.59 43.10 -19.25
CA ARG A 60 24.00 43.41 -19.56
C ARG A 60 24.94 42.19 -19.33
N MET A 61 25.84 42.00 -20.32
CA MET A 61 26.95 41.03 -20.59
C MET A 61 27.94 40.70 -19.45
N PRO A 62 28.96 39.79 -19.63
CA PRO A 62 29.21 38.74 -20.65
C PRO A 62 29.61 37.34 -20.09
N PHE A 63 29.54 36.31 -20.95
CA PHE A 63 30.05 34.94 -20.71
C PHE A 63 31.54 34.81 -21.03
N HIS A 64 32.31 34.19 -20.13
CA HIS A 64 33.63 33.62 -20.40
C HIS A 64 33.54 32.14 -20.82
N ARG A 65 34.29 31.78 -21.87
CA ARG A 65 34.69 30.41 -22.28
C ARG A 65 35.27 29.66 -21.06
N GLY A 66 35.18 28.36 -20.85
CA GLY A 66 34.85 27.20 -21.66
C GLY A 66 35.76 26.05 -21.20
N ALA A 67 35.26 24.81 -21.12
CA ALA A 67 36.07 23.60 -21.16
C ALA A 67 35.22 22.46 -21.75
N GLN A 68 35.68 21.93 -22.89
CA GLN A 68 35.10 20.80 -23.61
C GLN A 68 35.59 19.48 -23.02
N ILE A 69 34.72 18.48 -22.92
CA ILE A 69 35.08 17.06 -22.87
C ILE A 69 34.25 16.35 -23.96
N PRO A 70 34.86 15.50 -24.82
CA PRO A 70 34.21 14.99 -26.03
C PRO A 70 33.38 13.73 -25.76
N PHE A 71 32.18 13.66 -26.34
CA PHE A 71 31.44 12.41 -26.52
C PHE A 71 31.45 12.04 -28.01
N GLU A 72 31.96 10.86 -28.34
CA GLU A 72 31.93 10.32 -29.69
C GLU A 72 30.59 9.60 -29.98
N ARG A 73 29.94 10.08 -31.05
CA ARG A 73 28.99 9.43 -31.99
C ARG A 73 27.59 8.99 -31.51
N PRO A 74 26.51 9.46 -32.18
CA PRO A 74 25.17 8.85 -32.10
C PRO A 74 24.93 7.81 -33.22
N PHE A 75 24.12 6.80 -32.91
CA PHE A 75 23.58 5.85 -33.89
C PHE A 75 22.41 6.48 -34.68
N ILE A 76 22.44 6.31 -36.01
CA ILE A 76 21.39 6.72 -36.94
C ILE A 76 20.37 5.58 -37.03
N VAL A 77 19.08 5.86 -36.77
CA VAL A 77 17.96 4.97 -37.12
C VAL A 77 17.17 5.60 -38.26
N LEU A 78 17.14 4.92 -39.40
CA LEU A 78 16.33 5.27 -40.56
C LEU A 78 14.94 4.63 -40.40
N PHE A 79 13.88 5.44 -40.53
CA PHE A 79 12.50 4.99 -40.65
C PHE A 79 12.15 4.78 -42.13
N ASP A 80 11.70 3.59 -42.51
CA ASP A 80 11.00 3.32 -43.78
C ASP A 80 9.58 2.82 -43.45
N PRO A 81 8.50 3.50 -43.89
CA PRO A 81 7.13 3.05 -43.65
C PRO A 81 6.61 2.30 -44.89
N LYS A 82 6.41 0.99 -44.76
CA LYS A 82 5.45 0.27 -45.60
C LYS A 82 4.46 -0.50 -44.73
N THR A 83 3.21 -0.05 -44.82
CA THR A 83 2.03 -0.65 -44.22
C THR A 83 1.52 -1.81 -45.08
N GLN A 84 1.24 -2.95 -44.48
CA GLN A 84 0.18 -3.87 -44.91
C GLN A 84 -0.50 -4.52 -43.69
N PRO A 85 -1.83 -4.73 -43.71
CA PRO A 85 -2.63 -5.09 -42.54
C PRO A 85 -2.81 -6.61 -42.42
N VAL A 86 -2.83 -7.14 -41.19
CA VAL A 86 -3.40 -8.46 -40.89
C VAL A 86 -4.26 -8.36 -39.64
N HIS A 87 -5.49 -8.85 -39.78
CA HIS A 87 -6.49 -9.02 -38.73
C HIS A 87 -6.16 -10.19 -37.79
N ASP A 88 -6.43 -9.94 -36.52
CA ASP A 88 -6.87 -10.83 -35.44
C ASP A 88 -6.00 -11.97 -34.88
N THR A 89 -5.82 -11.81 -33.56
CA THR A 89 -5.89 -12.76 -32.44
C THR A 89 -4.69 -13.65 -32.12
N ASP A 90 -4.24 -13.41 -30.87
CA ASP A 90 -3.61 -14.29 -29.91
C ASP A 90 -2.16 -14.77 -30.12
N GLN A 91 -1.39 -14.41 -29.07
CA GLN A 91 -0.14 -15.01 -28.55
C GLN A 91 1.21 -14.34 -28.91
N PHE A 92 2.06 -14.39 -27.86
CA PHE A 92 3.53 -14.28 -27.81
C PHE A 92 4.14 -12.86 -27.78
N LEU A 93 5.15 -12.55 -26.95
CA LEU A 93 6.34 -13.35 -26.63
C LEU A 93 6.86 -13.19 -25.18
N SER A 94 7.00 -14.32 -24.51
CA SER A 94 8.10 -14.64 -23.60
C SER A 94 9.40 -14.79 -24.41
N LEU A 95 10.51 -14.23 -23.93
CA LEU A 95 11.85 -14.47 -24.46
C LEU A 95 12.59 -15.45 -23.54
N GLY A 96 12.76 -16.68 -24.01
CA GLY A 96 13.69 -17.66 -23.44
C GLY A 96 15.09 -17.44 -24.00
N ILE A 97 16.09 -17.41 -23.11
CA ILE A 97 17.51 -17.45 -23.49
C ILE A 97 18.00 -18.88 -23.35
N ALA A 98 18.43 -19.47 -24.46
CA ALA A 98 19.20 -20.71 -24.48
C ALA A 98 20.71 -20.39 -24.37
N ARG A 99 21.45 -21.18 -23.59
CA ARG A 99 22.89 -21.36 -23.77
C ARG A 99 23.30 -22.83 -23.64
N THR A 100 24.31 -23.17 -24.42
CA THR A 100 24.76 -24.50 -24.83
C THR A 100 25.89 -25.07 -23.96
N ARG A 101 25.76 -26.38 -23.67
CA ARG A 101 26.75 -27.46 -23.43
C ARG A 101 28.24 -27.18 -23.14
N GLY A 102 28.71 -27.87 -22.10
CA GLY A 102 29.97 -28.61 -21.95
C GLY A 102 30.05 -29.08 -20.49
N GLY A 103 30.22 -30.34 -20.08
CA GLY A 103 30.67 -31.57 -20.70
C GLY A 103 31.75 -32.16 -19.81
N GLN A 104 31.42 -33.07 -18.87
CA GLN A 104 32.34 -34.11 -18.37
C GLN A 104 31.58 -35.20 -17.58
N GLN A 105 31.91 -36.45 -17.89
CA GLN A 105 31.42 -37.69 -17.29
C GLN A 105 32.17 -37.99 -15.99
N PHE A 106 31.52 -38.62 -15.02
CA PHE A 106 32.10 -39.74 -14.25
C PHE A 106 31.00 -40.66 -13.66
N LEU A 107 31.24 -41.96 -13.80
CA LEU A 107 30.55 -43.10 -13.18
C LEU A 107 30.83 -43.09 -11.65
N ALA A 108 30.15 -43.78 -10.71
CA ALA A 108 29.50 -45.09 -10.72
C ALA A 108 28.71 -45.29 -9.39
N GLY A 109 27.80 -46.29 -9.39
CA GLY A 109 27.39 -47.08 -8.21
C GLY A 109 26.28 -46.45 -7.34
N GLY A 110 25.07 -46.97 -7.20
CA GLY A 110 24.62 -48.36 -7.26
C GLY A 110 24.37 -48.88 -5.85
N LEU A 111 23.11 -48.82 -5.38
CA LEU A 111 22.53 -49.84 -4.51
C LEU A 111 20.99 -49.81 -4.60
N GLU A 112 20.44 -50.90 -5.13
CA GLU A 112 19.02 -51.29 -5.08
C GLU A 112 18.65 -51.74 -3.65
N ILE A 113 17.38 -51.70 -3.21
CA ILE A 113 16.41 -52.82 -3.25
C ILE A 113 15.03 -52.33 -2.72
N PRO A 114 13.90 -52.98 -3.08
CA PRO A 114 12.63 -52.33 -3.42
C PRO A 114 11.40 -52.75 -2.57
N GLY A 115 10.23 -52.19 -2.91
CA GLY A 115 8.89 -52.76 -2.67
C GLY A 115 7.79 -51.78 -3.15
N LEU A 116 7.22 -51.91 -4.35
CA LEU A 116 6.00 -52.70 -4.74
C LEU A 116 4.75 -52.30 -3.92
N HIS A 117 3.58 -51.92 -4.44
CA HIS A 117 2.87 -52.08 -5.74
C HIS A 117 1.89 -50.89 -5.91
N GLN A 118 1.82 -50.18 -7.05
CA GLN A 118 0.90 -50.38 -8.19
C GLN A 118 -0.57 -50.70 -7.87
N ILE A 119 -1.50 -49.90 -8.43
CA ILE A 119 -2.48 -50.28 -9.47
C ILE A 119 -2.91 -49.03 -10.25
N ALA A 120 -3.06 -49.21 -11.56
CA ALA A 120 -3.15 -48.19 -12.59
C ALA A 120 -4.58 -47.92 -13.11
N CYS A 121 -4.68 -46.75 -13.73
CA CYS A 121 -5.58 -46.24 -14.77
C CYS A 121 -6.56 -47.18 -15.50
N LEU A 122 -7.72 -46.63 -15.88
CA LEU A 122 -8.41 -46.91 -17.15
C LEU A 122 -9.19 -45.68 -17.63
N PHE A 123 -8.68 -45.03 -18.68
CA PHE A 123 -9.46 -44.20 -19.61
C PHE A 123 -9.64 -44.99 -20.89
N GLN A 124 -10.86 -45.03 -21.45
CA GLN A 124 -11.08 -45.52 -22.80
C GLN A 124 -12.13 -44.65 -23.52
N PHE A 125 -11.71 -44.09 -24.66
CA PHE A 125 -12.56 -43.47 -25.67
C PHE A 125 -13.32 -44.55 -26.46
N GLY A 126 -14.60 -44.30 -26.77
CA GLY A 126 -15.43 -45.16 -27.60
C GLY A 126 -16.53 -44.39 -28.35
N GLN A 127 -16.66 -44.66 -29.65
CA GLN A 127 -17.33 -43.91 -30.71
C GLN A 127 -18.86 -43.73 -30.66
N ARG A 128 -19.29 -42.71 -31.42
CA ARG A 128 -20.63 -42.37 -31.98
C ARG A 128 -21.61 -43.52 -32.21
N ARG A 129 -22.90 -43.28 -31.89
CA ARG A 129 -24.08 -43.66 -32.71
C ARG A 129 -25.31 -42.78 -32.42
N ARG A 130 -25.96 -42.29 -33.48
CA ARG A 130 -27.31 -41.68 -33.50
C ARG A 130 -28.38 -42.75 -33.28
N CYS A 131 -29.41 -42.51 -32.47
CA CYS A 131 -30.83 -42.47 -32.90
C CYS A 131 -31.84 -42.33 -31.73
N LYS A 132 -32.91 -41.58 -32.04
CA LYS A 132 -34.32 -41.70 -31.57
C LYS A 132 -34.72 -41.16 -30.19
N GLN A 133 -35.39 -40.00 -30.30
CA GLN A 133 -36.57 -39.59 -29.53
C GLN A 133 -37.47 -40.77 -29.11
N ALA A 134 -37.80 -40.81 -27.82
CA ALA A 134 -39.03 -41.39 -27.32
C ALA A 134 -39.61 -40.46 -26.24
N LYS A 135 -40.87 -40.06 -26.44
CA LYS A 135 -41.68 -39.31 -25.48
C LYS A 135 -42.08 -40.24 -24.32
N GLY A 136 -41.91 -39.77 -23.08
CA GLY A 136 -42.44 -40.43 -21.89
C GLY A 136 -42.74 -39.39 -20.82
N LYS A 137 -44.02 -39.20 -20.51
CA LYS A 137 -44.53 -38.37 -19.40
C LYS A 137 -44.42 -39.12 -18.06
N TYR A 138 -44.58 -38.35 -16.98
CA TYR A 138 -44.74 -38.71 -15.56
C TYR A 138 -43.39 -38.95 -14.85
N LYS A 139 -43.01 -38.27 -13.76
CA LYS A 139 -43.74 -38.07 -12.50
C LYS A 139 -43.09 -36.96 -11.65
N LEU A 140 -43.93 -36.38 -10.80
CA LEU A 140 -43.69 -35.45 -9.71
C LEU A 140 -42.42 -35.78 -8.89
N THR A 141 -41.36 -35.01 -9.02
CA THR A 141 -40.22 -35.03 -8.08
C THR A 141 -40.48 -34.03 -6.98
N HIS A 142 -40.70 -34.52 -5.76
CA HIS A 142 -40.64 -33.72 -4.54
C HIS A 142 -39.25 -33.07 -4.48
N GLY A 143 -39.22 -31.74 -4.54
CA GLY A 143 -38.03 -30.97 -4.19
C GLY A 143 -37.80 -31.10 -2.69
N VAL A 144 -36.90 -32.00 -2.29
CA VAL A 144 -36.30 -31.94 -0.95
C VAL A 144 -35.32 -30.78 -0.98
N ALA A 145 -35.79 -29.61 -0.55
CA ALA A 145 -34.91 -28.53 -0.17
C ALA A 145 -34.10 -29.01 1.03
N PHE A 146 -32.84 -29.37 0.81
CA PHE A 146 -31.86 -29.53 1.88
C PHE A 146 -31.61 -28.13 2.46
N LEU A 147 -32.38 -27.77 3.48
CA LEU A 147 -31.97 -26.76 4.45
C LEU A 147 -30.82 -27.37 5.25
N LEU A 148 -29.61 -27.26 4.72
CA LEU A 148 -28.40 -27.37 5.53
C LEU A 148 -28.34 -26.09 6.36
N ALA A 149 -29.06 -26.08 7.49
CA ALA A 149 -28.68 -25.26 8.61
C ALA A 149 -27.35 -25.82 9.12
N GLY A 150 -26.24 -25.35 8.53
CA GLY A 150 -24.93 -25.58 9.10
C GLY A 150 -24.96 -24.95 10.49
N ALA A 151 -24.87 -25.77 11.53
CA ALA A 151 -24.48 -25.26 12.83
C ALA A 151 -23.12 -24.58 12.60
N ALA A 152 -23.07 -23.25 12.71
CA ALA A 152 -21.81 -22.53 12.75
C ALA A 152 -21.05 -23.10 13.95
N ALA A 153 -20.11 -24.01 13.69
CA ALA A 153 -19.20 -24.47 14.72
C ALA A 153 -18.42 -23.23 15.17
N ALA A 154 -18.43 -22.96 16.48
CA ALA A 154 -17.58 -21.94 17.04
C ALA A 154 -16.14 -22.23 16.59
N GLN A 155 -15.46 -21.22 16.06
CA GLN A 155 -14.07 -21.35 15.65
C GLN A 155 -13.21 -21.59 16.91
N ASP A 156 -12.18 -22.41 16.77
CA ASP A 156 -11.27 -22.69 17.88
C ASP A 156 -10.51 -21.41 18.28
N LEU A 157 -10.37 -21.20 19.59
CA LEU A 157 -9.55 -20.10 20.10
C LEU A 157 -8.07 -20.34 19.71
N PRO A 158 -7.31 -19.28 19.40
CA PRO A 158 -5.90 -19.43 19.12
C PRO A 158 -5.15 -19.87 20.38
N ARG A 159 -3.96 -20.45 20.20
CA ARG A 159 -3.02 -20.62 21.32
C ARG A 159 -2.53 -19.24 21.82
N PRO A 160 -2.11 -19.13 23.09
CA PRO A 160 -1.44 -17.92 23.57
C PRO A 160 -0.12 -17.69 22.80
N LEU A 161 0.28 -16.41 22.68
CA LEU A 161 1.61 -16.04 22.21
C LEU A 161 2.65 -16.32 23.29
N THR A 162 3.84 -16.71 22.86
CA THR A 162 5.03 -16.85 23.71
C THR A 162 6.22 -16.15 23.06
N ASP A 163 7.31 -15.96 23.82
CA ASP A 163 8.53 -15.34 23.28
C ASP A 163 9.14 -16.13 22.11
N ASP A 164 8.91 -17.45 22.07
CA ASP A 164 9.33 -18.31 20.96
C ASP A 164 8.66 -17.95 19.62
N ASP A 165 7.56 -17.19 19.64
CA ASP A 165 6.88 -16.73 18.43
C ASP A 165 7.56 -15.53 17.77
N PHE A 166 8.55 -14.92 18.43
CA PHE A 166 9.21 -13.70 17.98
C PHE A 166 10.65 -13.98 17.53
N ILE A 167 11.11 -13.20 16.56
CA ILE A 167 12.50 -13.21 16.12
C ILE A 167 13.34 -12.62 17.25
N PRO A 168 14.43 -13.28 17.69
CA PRO A 168 15.34 -12.68 18.66
C PRO A 168 16.10 -11.53 18.01
N PHE A 169 16.12 -10.38 18.67
CA PHE A 169 16.86 -9.19 18.26
C PHE A 169 17.91 -8.81 19.30
N ASP A 170 18.97 -8.16 18.84
CA ASP A 170 20.07 -7.71 19.67
C ASP A 170 19.73 -6.37 20.38
N MET A 171 20.03 -6.29 21.68
CA MET A 171 19.71 -5.11 22.49
C MET A 171 20.61 -3.91 22.19
N GLU A 172 21.86 -4.11 21.78
CA GLU A 172 22.77 -3.02 21.40
C GLU A 172 22.34 -2.43 20.05
N GLN A 173 21.96 -3.29 19.10
CA GLN A 173 21.36 -2.84 17.83
C GLN A 173 20.04 -2.08 18.07
N ALA A 174 19.20 -2.56 18.97
CA ALA A 174 17.96 -1.89 19.36
C ALA A 174 18.20 -0.54 20.02
N ALA A 175 19.25 -0.39 20.85
CA ALA A 175 19.58 0.89 21.48
C ALA A 175 19.95 1.97 20.45
N ILE A 176 20.59 1.60 19.34
CA ILE A 176 20.87 2.56 18.25
C ILE A 176 19.62 2.80 17.42
N GLY A 177 18.84 1.75 17.15
CA GLY A 177 17.55 1.85 16.48
C GLY A 177 16.59 2.81 17.19
N HIS A 178 16.57 2.79 18.52
CA HIS A 178 15.83 3.71 19.37
C HIS A 178 16.21 5.16 19.06
N GLN A 179 17.49 5.50 19.10
CA GLN A 179 17.95 6.86 18.82
C GLN A 179 17.60 7.29 17.38
N LEU A 180 17.79 6.42 16.40
CA LEU A 180 17.48 6.70 14.99
C LEU A 180 15.98 6.84 14.70
N PHE A 181 15.12 6.19 15.50
CA PHE A 181 13.67 6.26 15.35
C PHE A 181 13.12 7.65 15.68
N TYR A 182 13.74 8.34 16.63
CA TYR A 182 13.37 9.68 17.08
C TYR A 182 14.19 10.81 16.41
N ASP A 183 15.32 10.51 15.75
CA ASP A 183 16.15 11.51 15.06
C ASP A 183 15.70 11.72 13.59
N PRO A 184 15.48 12.96 13.13
CA PRO A 184 15.11 13.25 11.75
C PRO A 184 16.24 13.06 10.72
N ILE A 185 17.44 12.64 11.12
CA ILE A 185 18.61 12.37 10.24
C ILE A 185 18.29 11.47 9.03
N LEU A 186 17.29 10.60 9.16
CA LEU A 186 16.84 9.67 8.11
C LEU A 186 15.83 10.29 7.12
N SER A 187 15.43 11.55 7.31
CA SER A 187 14.56 12.28 6.39
C SER A 187 15.34 13.16 5.41
N GLY A 188 14.76 13.42 4.23
CA GLY A 188 15.39 14.19 3.18
C GLY A 188 15.79 15.60 3.63
N ASN A 189 14.91 16.27 4.38
CA ASN A 189 15.06 17.65 4.86
C ASN A 189 15.42 17.78 6.35
N HIS A 190 15.74 16.67 7.05
CA HIS A 190 16.05 16.65 8.48
C HIS A 190 14.98 17.31 9.38
N ASN A 191 13.70 17.08 9.08
CA ASN A 191 12.59 17.71 9.82
C ASN A 191 11.46 16.74 10.22
N ILE A 192 11.62 15.44 9.95
CA ILE A 192 10.65 14.42 10.36
C ILE A 192 11.37 13.12 10.70
N ALA A 193 10.94 12.48 11.79
CA ALA A 193 11.43 11.18 12.26
C ALA A 193 10.29 10.14 12.25
N CYS A 194 10.63 8.86 12.43
CA CYS A 194 9.65 7.77 12.49
C CYS A 194 8.61 8.04 13.60
N ALA A 195 9.08 8.55 14.75
CA ALA A 195 8.27 8.90 15.91
C ALA A 195 7.16 9.93 15.64
N HIS A 196 7.28 10.78 14.62
CA HIS A 196 6.23 11.76 14.31
C HIS A 196 4.95 11.11 13.80
N CYS A 197 5.04 9.93 13.19
CA CYS A 197 3.89 9.17 12.65
C CYS A 197 3.58 7.90 13.44
N HIS A 198 4.43 7.53 14.40
CA HIS A 198 4.38 6.28 15.15
C HIS A 198 4.70 6.51 16.64
N HIS A 199 4.16 7.57 17.22
CA HIS A 199 4.43 7.94 18.61
C HIS A 199 3.70 7.01 19.59
N PRO A 200 4.32 6.58 20.71
CA PRO A 200 3.67 5.71 21.70
C PRO A 200 2.38 6.30 22.29
N ASP A 201 2.28 7.62 22.44
CA ASP A 201 1.07 8.30 22.94
C ASP A 201 -0.20 8.04 22.11
N PHE A 202 -0.02 7.68 20.83
CA PHE A 202 -1.10 7.32 19.91
C PHE A 202 -1.06 5.84 19.56
N GLY A 203 -0.61 5.00 20.50
CA GLY A 203 -0.53 3.56 20.34
C GLY A 203 0.39 3.15 19.20
N THR A 204 1.48 3.90 18.97
CA THR A 204 2.45 3.74 17.86
C THR A 204 1.86 3.98 16.47
N SER A 205 0.71 4.64 16.41
CA SER A 205 0.11 5.21 15.19
C SER A 205 0.30 6.73 15.16
N ASP A 206 -0.31 7.41 14.17
CA ASP A 206 -0.26 8.86 14.03
C ASP A 206 -1.42 9.57 14.76
N GLY A 207 -2.42 8.84 15.27
CA GLY A 207 -3.63 9.45 15.86
C GLY A 207 -4.48 10.26 14.87
N LEU A 208 -4.23 10.13 13.57
CA LEU A 208 -4.84 10.87 12.48
C LEU A 208 -5.37 9.92 11.40
N SER A 209 -6.42 10.33 10.69
CA SER A 209 -6.95 9.55 9.58
C SER A 209 -5.94 9.46 8.44
N LEU A 210 -5.42 10.61 8.01
CA LEU A 210 -4.35 10.72 7.04
C LEU A 210 -3.32 11.71 7.56
N GLY A 211 -2.13 11.19 7.84
CA GLY A 211 -1.01 11.96 8.34
C GLY A 211 -0.44 12.95 7.34
N ILE A 212 0.58 13.66 7.80
CA ILE A 212 1.38 14.59 7.01
C ILE A 212 2.85 14.22 7.18
N GLY A 213 3.59 14.22 6.08
CA GLY A 213 5.02 13.87 6.08
C GLY A 213 5.90 15.09 6.27
N GLU A 214 7.05 15.04 5.60
CA GLU A 214 8.04 16.12 5.47
C GLU A 214 7.39 17.51 5.36
N GLY A 215 7.85 18.42 6.22
CA GLY A 215 7.28 19.76 6.43
C GLY A 215 6.21 19.84 7.53
N GLY A 216 5.64 18.71 7.95
CA GLY A 216 4.72 18.62 9.08
C GLY A 216 5.43 18.67 10.43
N GLN A 217 4.81 19.27 11.44
CA GLN A 217 5.34 19.42 12.81
C GLN A 217 4.29 18.99 13.84
N GLY A 218 4.71 18.61 15.04
CA GLY A 218 3.87 18.16 16.14
C GLY A 218 3.48 16.68 16.05
N LEU A 219 2.65 16.24 17.00
CA LEU A 219 2.13 14.87 17.08
C LEU A 219 0.60 14.84 17.07
N GLY A 220 0.03 13.75 16.55
CA GLY A 220 -1.40 13.48 16.70
C GLY A 220 -2.32 14.59 16.16
N PRO A 221 -3.41 14.90 16.89
CA PRO A 221 -4.32 15.99 16.53
C PRO A 221 -3.67 17.38 16.45
N ASP A 222 -2.50 17.58 17.07
CA ASP A 222 -1.80 18.85 17.10
C ASP A 222 -0.86 19.06 15.91
N ARG A 223 -0.81 18.10 14.96
CA ARG A 223 0.02 18.22 13.77
C ARG A 223 -0.32 19.42 12.90
N THR A 224 0.70 20.21 12.55
CA THR A 224 0.56 21.41 11.72
C THR A 224 1.27 21.25 10.37
N PRO A 225 0.73 21.84 9.29
CA PRO A 225 1.20 21.59 7.91
C PRO A 225 2.45 22.37 7.48
N GLY A 226 3.25 22.86 8.43
CA GLY A 226 4.37 23.76 8.15
C GLY A 226 3.94 25.09 7.52
N THR A 227 4.92 25.95 7.24
CA THR A 227 4.70 27.26 6.59
C THR A 227 5.80 27.57 5.57
N GLY A 228 5.56 28.56 4.70
CA GLY A 228 6.59 29.03 3.77
C GLY A 228 7.08 27.94 2.82
N ALA A 229 8.40 27.73 2.81
CA ALA A 229 9.06 26.71 2.00
C ALA A 229 8.81 25.28 2.50
N ASP A 230 8.59 25.12 3.81
CA ASP A 230 8.39 23.83 4.49
C ASP A 230 6.90 23.43 4.53
N LYS A 231 6.06 24.16 3.79
CA LYS A 231 4.63 23.89 3.70
C LYS A 231 4.39 22.54 3.04
N ILE A 232 3.67 21.64 3.72
CA ILE A 232 3.34 20.34 3.13
C ILE A 232 2.57 20.50 1.81
N ARG A 233 2.88 19.62 0.86
CA ARG A 233 2.24 19.65 -0.46
C ARG A 233 1.10 18.64 -0.60
N LYS A 234 1.12 17.56 0.19
CA LYS A 234 0.25 16.39 0.03
C LYS A 234 0.01 15.72 1.40
N ARG A 235 -1.04 14.89 1.48
CA ARG A 235 -1.27 13.99 2.62
C ARG A 235 -0.53 12.67 2.42
N ILE A 236 -0.20 12.00 3.52
CA ILE A 236 0.13 10.58 3.49
C ILE A 236 -1.13 9.84 3.00
N PRO A 237 -1.04 8.93 2.01
CA PRO A 237 -2.21 8.32 1.38
C PRO A 237 -3.06 7.41 2.26
N ARG A 238 -2.51 6.94 3.38
CA ARG A 238 -3.11 5.94 4.26
C ARG A 238 -2.85 6.29 5.72
N ASN A 239 -3.68 5.75 6.61
CA ASN A 239 -3.49 5.81 8.05
C ASN A 239 -2.23 5.01 8.44
N SER A 240 -1.48 5.55 9.39
CA SER A 240 -0.30 4.92 9.98
C SER A 240 -0.73 3.79 10.93
N PRO A 241 -0.43 2.51 10.65
CA PRO A 241 -0.79 1.42 11.55
C PRO A 241 0.08 1.43 12.81
N GLY A 242 -0.43 0.85 13.90
CA GLY A 242 0.40 0.54 15.07
C GLY A 242 1.51 -0.47 14.73
N LEU A 243 2.62 -0.37 15.46
CA LEU A 243 3.84 -1.17 15.31
C LEU A 243 3.90 -2.39 16.24
N TRP A 244 2.78 -2.74 16.88
CA TRP A 244 2.67 -3.86 17.81
C TRP A 244 2.98 -5.21 17.13
N ASN A 245 3.83 -6.00 17.79
CA ASN A 245 4.17 -7.38 17.42
C ASN A 245 4.74 -7.58 16.00
N LEU A 246 5.34 -6.55 15.40
CA LEU A 246 5.93 -6.67 14.07
C LEU A 246 7.20 -7.55 14.01
N GLY A 247 7.75 -7.94 15.16
CA GLY A 247 8.84 -8.93 15.28
C GLY A 247 8.39 -10.40 15.23
N ALA A 248 7.09 -10.68 15.08
CA ALA A 248 6.58 -12.05 15.07
C ALA A 248 7.06 -12.85 13.85
N LYS A 249 7.48 -14.10 14.07
CA LYS A 249 7.97 -15.03 13.03
C LYS A 249 6.92 -15.37 11.99
N GLU A 250 5.64 -15.36 12.37
CA GLU A 250 4.54 -15.67 11.46
C GLU A 250 4.17 -14.49 10.54
N LEU A 251 4.69 -13.28 10.78
CA LEU A 251 4.43 -12.12 9.94
C LEU A 251 5.14 -12.28 8.57
N HIS A 252 4.36 -12.38 7.50
CA HIS A 252 4.89 -12.59 6.15
C HIS A 252 4.54 -11.47 5.18
N THR A 253 3.67 -10.52 5.56
CA THR A 253 3.23 -9.43 4.68
C THR A 253 2.87 -8.17 5.47
N VAL A 254 3.35 -7.00 5.00
CA VAL A 254 3.15 -5.69 5.64
C VAL A 254 2.72 -4.63 4.62
N PHE A 255 2.36 -3.44 5.13
CA PHE A 255 1.58 -2.39 4.47
C PHE A 255 0.13 -2.80 4.18
N HIS A 256 -0.76 -1.81 4.12
CA HIS A 256 -2.19 -2.02 3.85
C HIS A 256 -2.49 -2.71 2.51
N ASP A 257 -1.64 -2.55 1.49
CA ASP A 257 -1.76 -3.23 0.18
C ASP A 257 -0.90 -4.50 0.09
N GLY A 258 -0.12 -4.81 1.12
CA GLY A 258 0.77 -5.96 1.13
C GLY A 258 1.90 -5.90 0.12
N ARG A 259 2.30 -4.70 -0.32
CA ARG A 259 3.39 -4.50 -1.29
C ARG A 259 4.76 -4.94 -0.79
N LEU A 260 4.89 -5.31 0.48
CA LEU A 260 6.10 -5.89 1.04
C LEU A 260 5.75 -7.24 1.68
N SER A 261 6.39 -8.30 1.21
CA SER A 261 6.17 -9.68 1.67
C SER A 261 7.43 -10.53 1.55
N ILE A 262 7.51 -11.62 2.31
CA ILE A 262 8.59 -12.61 2.19
C ILE A 262 8.45 -13.33 0.84
N SER A 263 9.51 -13.31 0.03
CA SER A 263 9.52 -13.96 -1.28
C SER A 263 10.93 -14.01 -1.88
N ASP A 264 11.31 -15.13 -2.47
CA ASP A 264 12.61 -15.27 -3.15
C ASP A 264 12.62 -14.78 -4.61
N VAL A 265 11.53 -14.15 -5.09
CA VAL A 265 11.35 -13.80 -6.51
C VAL A 265 12.45 -12.89 -7.08
N TYR A 266 13.04 -12.02 -6.26
CA TYR A 266 14.14 -11.12 -6.64
C TYR A 266 15.51 -11.54 -6.06
N GLY A 267 15.58 -12.67 -5.35
CA GLY A 267 16.83 -13.19 -4.78
C GLY A 267 17.33 -12.48 -3.51
N ASN A 268 16.60 -11.50 -2.98
CA ASN A 268 16.91 -10.77 -1.75
C ASN A 268 15.99 -11.13 -0.56
N GLY A 269 15.15 -12.16 -0.71
CA GLY A 269 14.24 -12.66 0.32
C GLY A 269 12.91 -11.91 0.44
N PHE A 270 12.71 -10.82 -0.31
CA PHE A 270 11.48 -10.03 -0.26
C PHE A 270 10.90 -9.72 -1.65
N ASN A 271 9.56 -9.74 -1.74
CA ASN A 271 8.84 -9.03 -2.79
C ASN A 271 8.53 -7.63 -2.26
N SER A 272 9.03 -6.59 -2.94
CA SER A 272 8.92 -5.20 -2.49
C SER A 272 8.88 -4.22 -3.67
N PRO A 273 8.48 -2.95 -3.47
CA PRO A 273 8.55 -1.92 -4.51
C PRO A 273 9.96 -1.65 -5.04
N ALA A 274 11.00 -2.02 -4.30
CA ALA A 274 12.39 -1.90 -4.74
C ALA A 274 12.85 -3.10 -5.60
N GLN A 275 12.09 -4.19 -5.64
CA GLN A 275 12.40 -5.37 -6.46
C GLN A 275 13.84 -5.87 -6.22
N GLU A 276 14.61 -6.12 -7.27
CA GLU A 276 16.03 -6.50 -7.19
C GLU A 276 16.96 -5.43 -6.60
N TRP A 277 16.48 -4.18 -6.47
CA TRP A 277 17.27 -3.07 -5.92
C TRP A 277 17.22 -2.98 -4.40
N LEU A 278 16.38 -3.77 -3.73
CA LEU A 278 16.38 -3.87 -2.26
C LEU A 278 17.74 -4.42 -1.78
N PRO A 279 18.38 -3.80 -0.78
CA PRO A 279 19.71 -4.21 -0.33
C PRO A 279 19.66 -5.61 0.32
N GLU A 280 20.76 -6.34 0.18
CA GLU A 280 20.97 -7.62 0.85
C GLU A 280 21.28 -7.43 2.35
N GLY A 281 21.13 -8.51 3.13
CA GLY A 281 21.48 -8.54 4.56
C GLY A 281 20.40 -8.03 5.53
N LEU A 282 19.20 -7.72 5.03
CA LEU A 282 18.05 -7.38 5.87
C LEU A 282 17.58 -8.63 6.63
N ASN A 283 17.55 -8.56 7.96
CA ASN A 283 17.34 -9.73 8.82
C ASN A 283 15.87 -10.09 9.08
N SER A 284 14.94 -9.23 8.66
CA SER A 284 13.51 -9.37 8.92
C SER A 284 12.66 -8.59 7.93
N LEU A 285 11.38 -8.95 7.83
CA LEU A 285 10.40 -8.17 7.06
C LEU A 285 10.26 -6.74 7.60
N LEU A 286 10.43 -6.56 8.91
CA LEU A 286 10.40 -5.27 9.57
C LEU A 286 11.60 -4.39 9.18
N ALA A 287 12.80 -4.96 9.05
CA ALA A 287 13.97 -4.24 8.51
C ALA A 287 13.71 -3.78 7.08
N ALA A 288 13.18 -4.65 6.22
CA ALA A 288 12.79 -4.25 4.86
C ALA A 288 11.73 -3.14 4.87
N GLN A 289 10.77 -3.18 5.79
CA GLN A 289 9.70 -2.18 5.90
C GLN A 289 10.24 -0.80 6.24
N ALA A 290 11.22 -0.72 7.16
CA ALA A 290 11.82 0.52 7.62
C ALA A 290 12.45 1.35 6.48
N LEU A 291 12.84 0.73 5.36
CA LEU A 291 13.46 1.38 4.22
C LEU A 291 12.53 2.28 3.39
N PHE A 292 11.23 2.00 3.37
CA PHE A 292 10.29 2.63 2.44
C PHE A 292 9.82 4.03 2.85
N PRO A 293 9.55 4.33 4.14
CA PRO A 293 9.23 5.69 4.56
C PRO A 293 10.32 6.70 4.19
N MET A 294 11.60 6.30 4.33
CA MET A 294 12.79 7.08 3.97
C MET A 294 12.86 7.48 2.49
N THR A 295 12.22 6.69 1.60
CA THR A 295 12.20 6.93 0.15
C THR A 295 10.84 7.42 -0.34
N SER A 296 9.87 7.58 0.54
CA SER A 296 8.53 7.99 0.18
C SER A 296 8.43 9.52 0.17
N GLN A 297 8.04 10.07 -0.98
CA GLN A 297 7.84 11.51 -1.16
C GLN A 297 6.84 12.09 -0.14
N PHE A 298 5.82 11.32 0.22
CA PHE A 298 4.73 11.79 1.09
C PHE A 298 5.03 11.59 2.57
N GLU A 299 6.11 10.90 2.90
CA GLU A 299 6.52 10.56 4.26
C GLU A 299 7.83 11.28 4.57
N MET A 300 9.01 10.66 4.39
CA MET A 300 10.27 11.24 4.89
C MET A 300 11.19 11.82 3.81
N ALA A 301 11.05 11.43 2.54
CA ALA A 301 12.01 11.85 1.50
C ALA A 301 11.90 13.34 1.12
N GLY A 302 10.70 13.93 1.23
CA GLY A 302 10.39 15.27 0.73
C GLY A 302 10.11 15.31 -0.77
N ASN A 303 9.81 16.49 -1.29
CA ASN A 303 9.35 16.68 -2.67
C ASN A 303 10.48 16.89 -3.67
N VAL A 304 10.23 16.52 -4.92
CA VAL A 304 11.17 16.72 -6.03
C VAL A 304 11.75 18.14 -6.02
N ALA A 305 13.07 18.22 -6.14
CA ALA A 305 13.89 19.44 -6.11
C ALA A 305 14.07 20.12 -4.74
N GLU A 306 13.67 19.49 -3.63
CA GLU A 306 13.93 20.02 -2.27
C GLU A 306 15.29 19.57 -1.71
N ASN A 307 15.70 18.32 -1.95
CA ASN A 307 16.95 17.78 -1.42
C ASN A 307 17.57 16.69 -2.32
N GLU A 308 18.76 16.23 -1.93
CA GLU A 308 19.52 15.19 -2.64
C GLU A 308 18.87 13.79 -2.54
N VAL A 309 18.17 13.47 -1.45
CA VAL A 309 17.54 12.16 -1.23
C VAL A 309 16.39 11.97 -2.20
N THR A 310 15.43 12.91 -2.23
CA THR A 310 14.30 12.87 -3.17
C THR A 310 14.75 12.97 -4.63
N GLY A 311 15.82 13.74 -4.92
CA GLY A 311 16.44 13.76 -6.24
C GLY A 311 16.97 12.39 -6.67
N ALA A 312 17.68 11.70 -5.78
CA ALA A 312 18.21 10.37 -6.03
C ALA A 312 17.11 9.31 -6.17
N VAL A 313 16.13 9.33 -5.26
CA VAL A 313 14.97 8.43 -5.25
C VAL A 313 14.11 8.59 -6.51
N HIS A 314 13.97 9.82 -7.02
CA HIS A 314 13.24 10.08 -8.26
C HIS A 314 13.83 9.35 -9.46
N ASP A 315 15.16 9.22 -9.51
CA ASP A 315 15.83 8.43 -10.55
C ASP A 315 15.64 6.92 -10.33
N ARG A 316 15.91 6.45 -9.11
CA ARG A 316 15.77 5.04 -8.70
C ARG A 316 15.74 4.95 -7.18
N ILE A 317 14.81 4.15 -6.64
CA ILE A 317 14.49 4.10 -5.21
C ILE A 317 15.71 3.86 -4.30
N ASP A 318 16.61 2.97 -4.70
CA ASP A 318 17.79 2.57 -3.93
C ASP A 318 18.88 3.64 -3.85
N LYS A 319 18.87 4.64 -4.75
CA LYS A 319 19.90 5.69 -4.77
C LYS A 319 19.80 6.65 -3.58
N GLY A 320 18.64 6.73 -2.92
CA GLY A 320 18.47 7.55 -1.71
C GLY A 320 19.19 6.97 -0.50
N TRP A 321 19.24 5.65 -0.38
CA TRP A 321 19.75 4.98 0.82
C TRP A 321 21.25 5.20 1.09
N PRO A 322 22.16 5.19 0.10
CA PRO A 322 23.57 5.52 0.33
C PRO A 322 23.79 6.93 0.88
N ILE A 323 22.91 7.88 0.54
CA ILE A 323 22.97 9.25 1.05
C ILE A 323 22.66 9.26 2.55
N LEU A 324 21.55 8.61 2.94
CA LEU A 324 21.13 8.49 4.34
C LEU A 324 22.15 7.69 5.16
N ALA A 325 22.64 6.56 4.64
CA ALA A 325 23.67 5.77 5.29
C ALA A 325 24.97 6.56 5.50
N LYS A 326 25.36 7.38 4.52
CA LYS A 326 26.51 8.27 4.67
C LYS A 326 26.31 9.27 5.81
N ARG A 327 25.12 9.85 5.96
CA ARG A 327 24.83 10.79 7.06
C ARG A 327 25.06 10.13 8.41
N VAL A 328 24.41 8.99 8.64
CA VAL A 328 24.53 8.22 9.89
C VAL A 328 25.98 7.82 10.17
N ARG A 329 26.67 7.25 9.19
CA ARG A 329 28.04 6.75 9.44
C ARG A 329 29.08 7.84 9.66
N THR A 330 28.83 9.06 9.19
CA THR A 330 29.70 10.22 9.44
C THR A 330 29.29 11.05 10.65
N ASP A 331 28.12 10.77 11.24
CA ASP A 331 27.71 11.41 12.48
C ASP A 331 28.56 10.86 13.64
N PRO A 332 29.20 11.73 14.45
CA PRO A 332 30.09 11.30 15.52
C PRO A 332 29.39 10.51 16.65
N ARG A 333 28.06 10.61 16.75
CA ARG A 333 27.25 9.82 17.70
C ARG A 333 26.98 8.43 17.14
N TYR A 334 26.56 8.35 15.87
CA TYR A 334 26.05 7.11 15.30
C TYR A 334 27.12 6.21 14.68
N GLY A 335 28.09 6.77 13.95
CA GLY A 335 29.12 5.96 13.28
C GLY A 335 29.83 4.99 14.23
N PRO A 336 30.46 5.48 15.32
CA PRO A 336 31.12 4.61 16.30
C PRO A 336 30.16 3.65 17.01
N ALA A 337 28.93 4.08 17.30
CA ALA A 337 27.94 3.22 17.94
C ALA A 337 27.55 2.04 17.02
N MET A 338 27.35 2.31 15.72
CA MET A 338 27.04 1.27 14.73
C MET A 338 28.17 0.25 14.61
N VAL A 339 29.44 0.69 14.64
CA VAL A 339 30.59 -0.24 14.64
C VAL A 339 30.60 -1.10 15.91
N ALA A 340 30.21 -0.54 17.07
CA ALA A 340 30.20 -1.29 18.32
C ALA A 340 29.08 -2.35 18.39
N ALA A 341 27.92 -2.09 17.78
CA ALA A 341 26.74 -2.96 17.88
C ALA A 341 26.63 -4.04 16.77
N PHE A 342 27.46 -3.98 15.73
CA PHE A 342 27.44 -4.91 14.61
C PHE A 342 28.79 -5.57 14.45
N ASP A 343 28.89 -6.83 14.87
CA ASP A 343 30.13 -7.64 14.82
C ASP A 343 30.74 -7.73 13.41
N GLU A 344 29.92 -7.61 12.36
CA GLU A 344 30.37 -7.67 10.98
C GLU A 344 30.97 -6.36 10.43
N ILE A 345 30.95 -5.28 11.21
CA ILE A 345 31.44 -3.95 10.82
C ILE A 345 32.73 -3.64 11.60
N GLU A 346 33.84 -3.42 10.89
CA GLU A 346 35.11 -3.03 11.50
C GLU A 346 35.33 -1.51 11.50
N THR A 347 34.79 -0.81 10.50
CA THR A 347 34.96 0.65 10.36
C THR A 347 33.65 1.36 10.03
N THR A 348 33.60 2.66 10.34
CA THR A 348 32.39 3.47 10.07
C THR A 348 32.03 3.50 8.58
N GLU A 349 33.00 3.37 7.68
CA GLU A 349 32.78 3.35 6.24
C GLU A 349 31.95 2.15 5.77
N GLU A 350 31.95 1.05 6.52
CA GLU A 350 31.21 -0.18 6.21
C GLU A 350 29.73 -0.10 6.62
N VAL A 351 29.36 0.86 7.48
CA VAL A 351 27.96 1.09 7.86
C VAL A 351 27.13 1.44 6.63
N SER A 352 26.17 0.57 6.33
CA SER A 352 25.26 0.69 5.20
C SER A 352 23.82 0.94 5.67
N ILE A 353 22.91 1.15 4.71
CA ILE A 353 21.47 1.26 5.04
C ILE A 353 20.92 -0.03 5.65
N THR A 354 21.53 -1.18 5.35
CA THR A 354 21.09 -2.48 5.87
C THR A 354 21.21 -2.52 7.39
N GLN A 355 22.36 -2.14 7.95
CA GLN A 355 22.53 -2.13 9.41
C GLN A 355 21.63 -1.09 10.09
N ILE A 356 21.42 0.07 9.45
CA ILE A 356 20.48 1.09 9.94
C ILE A 356 19.06 0.51 10.02
N ALA A 357 18.62 -0.19 8.97
CA ALA A 357 17.31 -0.83 8.92
C ALA A 357 17.17 -1.98 9.93
N ASN A 358 18.22 -2.78 10.10
CA ASN A 358 18.26 -3.87 11.09
C ASN A 358 18.21 -3.33 12.52
N ALA A 359 18.92 -2.23 12.82
CA ALA A 359 18.86 -1.54 14.11
C ALA A 359 17.45 -1.00 14.41
N LEU A 360 16.84 -0.31 13.44
CA LEU A 360 15.44 0.14 13.55
C LEU A 360 14.49 -1.04 13.80
N ALA A 361 14.63 -2.14 13.06
CA ALA A 361 13.81 -3.33 13.25
C ALA A 361 13.98 -3.94 14.64
N ALA A 362 15.21 -4.02 15.14
CA ALA A 362 15.49 -4.50 16.49
C ALA A 362 14.79 -3.65 17.55
N PHE A 363 14.88 -2.32 17.45
CA PHE A 363 14.16 -1.41 18.35
C PHE A 363 12.64 -1.65 18.30
N MET A 364 12.06 -1.54 17.11
CA MET A 364 10.60 -1.61 16.95
C MET A 364 10.04 -2.98 17.38
N ALA A 365 10.78 -4.07 17.14
CA ALA A 365 10.37 -5.41 17.53
C ALA A 365 10.41 -5.62 19.05
N ILE A 366 11.45 -5.15 19.73
CA ILE A 366 11.62 -5.29 21.18
C ILE A 366 10.66 -4.37 21.93
N GLU A 367 10.60 -3.10 21.53
CA GLU A 367 9.84 -2.06 22.23
C GLU A 367 8.33 -2.33 22.24
N TRP A 368 7.79 -2.88 21.15
CA TRP A 368 6.34 -3.08 20.98
C TRP A 368 5.93 -4.53 20.84
N GLN A 369 6.72 -5.44 21.43
CA GLN A 369 6.28 -6.81 21.70
C GLN A 369 5.25 -6.80 22.85
N SER A 370 4.11 -7.45 22.64
CA SER A 370 2.99 -7.49 23.57
C SER A 370 2.28 -8.85 23.51
N THR A 371 2.37 -9.58 24.61
CA THR A 371 1.91 -10.98 24.79
C THR A 371 1.18 -11.19 26.12
N ASP A 372 0.80 -10.10 26.80
CA ASP A 372 0.40 -10.08 28.20
C ASP A 372 -1.04 -9.55 28.43
N SER A 373 -1.84 -9.44 27.37
CA SER A 373 -3.19 -8.90 27.46
C SER A 373 -4.11 -9.79 28.32
N PRO A 374 -5.24 -9.28 28.84
CA PRO A 374 -6.25 -10.11 29.49
C PRO A 374 -6.73 -11.30 28.65
N PHE A 375 -6.76 -11.15 27.32
CA PHE A 375 -7.03 -12.27 26.42
C PHE A 375 -5.90 -13.31 26.42
N ASP A 376 -4.63 -12.90 26.43
CA ASP A 376 -3.50 -13.83 26.53
C ASP A 376 -3.51 -14.61 27.84
N GLN A 377 -3.79 -13.94 28.95
CA GLN A 377 -3.92 -14.58 30.27
C GLN A 377 -5.06 -15.60 30.28
N TYR A 378 -6.18 -15.27 29.62
CA TYR A 378 -7.30 -16.20 29.43
C TYR A 378 -6.91 -17.43 28.60
N LEU A 379 -6.21 -17.23 27.48
CA LEU A 379 -5.70 -18.32 26.65
C LEU A 379 -4.67 -19.18 27.38
N ALA A 380 -3.90 -18.60 28.29
CA ALA A 380 -2.95 -19.30 29.17
C ALA A 380 -3.64 -20.07 30.33
N GLY A 381 -4.97 -20.00 30.46
CA GLY A 381 -5.77 -20.78 31.40
C GLY A 381 -6.37 -19.99 32.56
N ASP A 382 -6.11 -18.68 32.67
CA ASP A 382 -6.79 -17.84 33.65
C ASP A 382 -8.20 -17.48 33.20
N SER A 383 -9.15 -18.34 33.54
CA SER A 383 -10.57 -18.11 33.22
C SER A 383 -11.15 -16.83 33.83
N THR A 384 -10.47 -16.17 34.77
CA THR A 384 -10.93 -14.94 35.44
C THR A 384 -10.40 -13.66 34.80
N ALA A 385 -9.42 -13.75 33.90
CA ALA A 385 -8.80 -12.60 33.24
C ALA A 385 -9.79 -11.78 32.39
N LEU A 386 -10.84 -12.42 31.85
CA LEU A 386 -11.91 -11.75 31.13
C LEU A 386 -13.16 -11.53 31.98
N THR A 387 -13.70 -10.31 31.92
CA THR A 387 -15.02 -9.98 32.45
C THR A 387 -16.12 -10.75 31.71
N PRO A 388 -17.34 -10.90 32.29
CA PRO A 388 -18.46 -11.55 31.61
C PRO A 388 -18.80 -10.90 30.26
N GLN A 389 -18.75 -9.58 30.15
CA GLN A 389 -19.04 -8.85 28.91
C GLN A 389 -17.98 -9.13 27.83
N GLN A 390 -16.70 -9.20 28.21
CA GLN A 390 -15.60 -9.58 27.31
C GLN A 390 -15.74 -11.02 26.83
N LYS A 391 -16.12 -11.96 27.69
CA LYS A 391 -16.40 -13.35 27.29
C LYS A 391 -17.56 -13.45 26.30
N ASN A 392 -18.62 -12.66 26.51
CA ASN A 392 -19.72 -12.58 25.55
C ASN A 392 -19.25 -12.02 24.20
N GLY A 393 -18.41 -10.98 24.21
CA GLY A 393 -17.79 -10.44 23.01
C GLY A 393 -16.90 -11.44 22.27
N MET A 394 -16.05 -12.15 23.00
CA MET A 394 -15.22 -13.23 22.47
C MET A 394 -16.08 -14.33 21.82
N ALA A 395 -17.15 -14.76 22.50
CA ALA A 395 -18.06 -15.77 21.95
C ALA A 395 -18.78 -15.30 20.68
N LEU A 396 -19.09 -14.01 20.56
CA LEU A 396 -19.60 -13.42 19.31
C LEU A 396 -18.51 -13.43 18.23
N PHE A 397 -17.31 -12.96 18.56
CA PHE A 397 -16.18 -12.80 17.64
C PHE A 397 -15.77 -14.13 16.96
N PHE A 398 -15.65 -15.20 17.74
CA PHE A 398 -15.32 -16.56 17.26
C PHE A 398 -16.56 -17.38 16.87
N GLY A 399 -17.76 -16.79 16.95
CA GLY A 399 -19.03 -17.47 16.72
C GLY A 399 -19.91 -16.69 15.75
N LYS A 400 -21.06 -16.21 16.22
CA LYS A 400 -22.11 -15.61 15.38
C LYS A 400 -21.61 -14.44 14.50
N ALA A 401 -20.71 -13.61 15.02
CA ALA A 401 -20.20 -12.45 14.29
C ALA A 401 -19.13 -12.81 13.25
N ASP A 402 -18.58 -14.02 13.34
CA ASP A 402 -17.62 -14.60 12.38
C ASP A 402 -16.40 -13.71 12.07
N CYS A 403 -16.03 -12.83 13.01
CA CYS A 403 -14.90 -11.92 12.87
C CYS A 403 -13.58 -12.70 12.71
N ALA A 404 -13.47 -13.83 13.41
CA ALA A 404 -12.32 -14.72 13.37
C ALA A 404 -12.12 -15.40 12.01
N SER A 405 -13.08 -15.35 11.07
CA SER A 405 -12.89 -15.86 9.69
C SER A 405 -11.74 -15.17 8.95
N CYS A 406 -11.46 -13.91 9.29
CA CYS A 406 -10.33 -13.13 8.78
C CYS A 406 -9.36 -12.77 9.91
N HIS A 407 -9.86 -12.45 11.11
CA HIS A 407 -9.04 -12.13 12.26
C HIS A 407 -8.67 -13.37 13.09
N SER A 408 -8.01 -14.32 12.44
CA SER A 408 -7.65 -15.63 13.00
C SER A 408 -6.22 -15.71 13.55
N GLY A 409 -5.92 -16.78 14.28
CA GLY A 409 -4.55 -17.10 14.71
C GLY A 409 -4.04 -16.26 15.88
N PRO A 410 -2.79 -16.49 16.32
CA PRO A 410 -2.23 -15.83 17.50
C PRO A 410 -2.19 -14.31 17.40
N LEU A 411 -1.93 -13.73 16.22
CA LEU A 411 -1.94 -12.29 15.97
C LEU A 411 -3.33 -11.71 15.60
N LEU A 412 -4.37 -12.54 15.56
CA LEU A 412 -5.74 -12.15 15.15
C LEU A 412 -5.78 -11.50 13.76
N SER A 413 -5.07 -12.10 12.81
CA SER A 413 -4.99 -11.72 11.41
C SER A 413 -4.59 -12.92 10.56
N ASP A 414 -5.38 -13.23 9.53
CA ASP A 414 -5.03 -14.14 8.45
C ASP A 414 -3.96 -13.57 7.50
N GLN A 415 -3.62 -12.29 7.67
CA GLN A 415 -2.76 -11.50 6.77
C GLN A 415 -3.24 -11.49 5.30
N GLY A 416 -4.50 -11.88 5.07
CA GLY A 416 -5.20 -11.92 3.80
C GLY A 416 -5.69 -10.55 3.36
N PHE A 417 -6.36 -10.48 2.21
CA PHE A 417 -6.80 -9.24 1.60
C PHE A 417 -8.30 -9.25 1.35
N HIS A 418 -9.00 -8.25 1.89
CA HIS A 418 -10.46 -8.17 1.82
C HIS A 418 -10.91 -6.74 1.51
N ALA A 419 -11.99 -6.61 0.73
CA ALA A 419 -12.62 -5.34 0.42
C ALA A 419 -13.76 -5.10 1.39
N LEU A 420 -13.57 -4.15 2.31
CA LEU A 420 -14.58 -3.80 3.30
C LEU A 420 -15.53 -2.68 2.83
N GLY A 421 -15.14 -1.93 1.79
CA GLY A 421 -15.93 -0.80 1.29
C GLY A 421 -15.87 0.45 2.17
N LEU A 422 -14.71 0.70 2.80
CA LEU A 422 -14.49 1.88 3.64
C LEU A 422 -14.78 3.19 2.87
N PRO A 423 -15.36 4.21 3.53
CA PRO A 423 -15.56 5.53 2.94
C PRO A 423 -14.24 6.10 2.35
N PRO A 424 -14.17 6.37 1.04
CA PRO A 424 -12.92 6.78 0.42
C PRO A 424 -12.65 8.28 0.61
N PHE A 425 -11.41 8.66 0.93
CA PHE A 425 -10.96 10.05 0.98
C PHE A 425 -9.43 10.10 0.95
N GLY A 426 -8.90 11.31 0.78
CA GLY A 426 -7.48 11.57 0.59
C GLY A 426 -7.01 11.36 -0.85
N PRO A 427 -5.69 11.44 -1.08
CA PRO A 427 -5.12 11.24 -2.41
C PRO A 427 -5.21 9.78 -2.87
N GLY A 428 -5.29 8.83 -1.92
CA GLY A 428 -5.22 7.40 -2.18
C GLY A 428 -3.88 6.96 -2.76
N LYS A 429 -3.72 5.65 -2.98
CA LYS A 429 -2.57 5.08 -3.69
C LYS A 429 -3.06 4.40 -4.97
N THR A 430 -2.69 4.98 -6.10
CA THR A 430 -3.11 4.53 -7.42
C THR A 430 -1.95 3.89 -8.20
N ARG A 431 -2.25 3.27 -9.34
CA ARG A 431 -1.22 2.70 -10.22
C ARG A 431 -0.44 3.82 -10.93
N PRO A 432 0.81 3.56 -11.36
CA PRO A 432 1.54 4.50 -12.21
C PRO A 432 0.69 4.95 -13.40
N TYR A 433 0.65 6.25 -13.64
CA TYR A 433 -0.11 6.91 -14.72
C TYR A 433 -1.64 6.84 -14.64
N ASP A 434 -2.19 6.36 -13.52
CA ASP A 434 -3.62 6.47 -13.28
C ASP A 434 -3.96 7.93 -12.91
N PRO A 435 -4.79 8.64 -13.71
CA PRO A 435 -5.09 10.05 -13.47
C PRO A 435 -6.13 10.27 -12.36
N TYR A 436 -6.75 9.20 -11.84
CA TYR A 436 -7.80 9.29 -10.85
C TYR A 436 -7.23 9.26 -9.43
N ALA A 437 -7.68 10.19 -8.58
CA ALA A 437 -7.39 10.20 -7.15
C ALA A 437 -8.23 9.11 -6.46
N ARG A 438 -7.62 7.94 -6.25
CA ARG A 438 -8.24 6.77 -5.62
C ARG A 438 -7.18 5.88 -4.97
N ASP A 439 -7.60 5.09 -3.99
CA ASP A 439 -6.81 3.98 -3.49
C ASP A 439 -7.29 2.68 -4.12
N VAL A 440 -6.43 2.05 -4.91
CA VAL A 440 -6.78 0.81 -5.60
C VAL A 440 -6.56 -0.43 -4.71
N GLY A 441 -5.90 -0.28 -3.56
CA GLY A 441 -5.57 -1.38 -2.65
C GLY A 441 -4.58 -2.38 -3.25
N ARG A 442 -4.76 -3.67 -2.94
CA ARG A 442 -3.89 -4.79 -3.32
C ARG A 442 -3.64 -4.90 -4.83
N VAL A 443 -4.59 -4.50 -5.67
CA VAL A 443 -4.42 -4.54 -7.14
C VAL A 443 -3.27 -3.66 -7.65
N GLY A 444 -2.80 -2.70 -6.85
CA GLY A 444 -1.60 -1.91 -7.16
C GLY A 444 -0.32 -2.75 -7.10
N GLU A 445 -0.33 -3.86 -6.37
CA GLU A 445 0.76 -4.82 -6.23
C GLU A 445 0.53 -6.07 -7.09
N SER A 446 -0.64 -6.71 -6.97
CA SER A 446 -0.86 -8.03 -7.58
C SER A 446 -1.13 -8.02 -9.08
N ASP A 447 -1.39 -6.84 -9.63
CA ASP A 447 -1.92 -6.61 -10.98
C ASP A 447 -3.28 -7.28 -11.30
N ARG A 448 -3.90 -7.97 -10.35
CA ARG A 448 -5.12 -8.76 -10.52
C ARG A 448 -6.38 -7.98 -10.22
N THR A 449 -7.28 -7.88 -11.19
CA THR A 449 -8.53 -7.09 -11.05
C THR A 449 -9.44 -7.54 -9.90
N GLU A 450 -9.40 -8.83 -9.55
CA GLU A 450 -10.12 -9.40 -8.42
C GLU A 450 -9.65 -8.89 -7.05
N ASP A 451 -8.44 -8.31 -6.99
CA ASP A 451 -7.84 -7.73 -5.78
C ASP A 451 -8.12 -6.23 -5.63
N ALA A 452 -8.94 -5.65 -6.52
CA ALA A 452 -9.30 -4.23 -6.44
C ALA A 452 -9.96 -3.91 -5.09
N TYR A 453 -9.51 -2.82 -4.47
CA TYR A 453 -10.01 -2.26 -3.21
C TYR A 453 -9.87 -3.20 -2.00
N ARG A 454 -9.07 -4.26 -2.12
CA ARG A 454 -8.75 -5.15 -1.01
C ARG A 454 -7.55 -4.64 -0.24
N PHE A 455 -7.63 -4.71 1.09
CA PHE A 455 -6.56 -4.33 2.00
C PHE A 455 -6.26 -5.47 2.96
N ARG A 456 -5.02 -5.48 3.47
CA ARG A 456 -4.55 -6.50 4.39
C ARG A 456 -5.38 -6.49 5.67
N THR A 457 -5.77 -7.66 6.17
CA THR A 457 -6.37 -7.79 7.51
C THR A 457 -5.37 -7.32 8.57
N PRO A 458 -5.64 -6.23 9.31
CA PRO A 458 -4.73 -5.78 10.35
C PRO A 458 -4.74 -6.74 11.55
N MET A 459 -3.64 -6.76 12.29
CA MET A 459 -3.56 -7.47 13.58
C MET A 459 -4.38 -6.70 14.62
N LEU A 460 -5.08 -7.42 15.50
CA LEU A 460 -5.99 -6.78 16.48
C LEU A 460 -5.41 -6.60 17.88
N ARG A 461 -4.19 -7.09 18.12
CA ARG A 461 -3.50 -6.87 19.40
C ARG A 461 -3.24 -5.38 19.59
N ASN A 462 -3.59 -4.86 20.77
CA ASN A 462 -3.56 -3.44 21.11
C ASN A 462 -4.41 -2.52 20.21
N VAL A 463 -5.38 -3.06 19.45
CA VAL A 463 -6.21 -2.27 18.51
C VAL A 463 -6.89 -1.08 19.18
N ALA A 464 -7.33 -1.23 20.44
CA ALA A 464 -7.99 -0.17 21.20
C ALA A 464 -7.12 1.09 21.45
N LYS A 465 -5.82 1.05 21.14
CA LYS A 465 -4.89 2.17 21.27
C LYS A 465 -4.57 2.88 19.94
N THR A 466 -5.08 2.37 18.81
CA THR A 466 -4.63 2.75 17.46
C THR A 466 -5.68 3.50 16.64
N ALA A 467 -6.63 4.16 17.30
CA ALA A 467 -7.60 5.00 16.61
C ALA A 467 -6.91 6.12 15.82
N PRO A 468 -7.46 6.56 14.67
CA PRO A 468 -8.68 6.07 14.01
C PRO A 468 -8.48 4.82 13.15
N TYR A 469 -9.58 4.16 12.76
CA TYR A 469 -9.60 2.81 12.18
C TYR A 469 -9.87 2.75 10.68
N GLY A 470 -9.28 1.73 10.04
CA GLY A 470 -9.34 1.48 8.59
C GLY A 470 -8.05 1.92 7.87
N HIS A 471 -7.85 1.48 6.62
CA HIS A 471 -6.61 1.79 5.89
C HIS A 471 -6.37 3.30 5.68
N ASN A 472 -7.41 4.12 5.80
CA ASN A 472 -7.40 5.57 5.72
C ASN A 472 -7.92 6.23 7.02
N GLY A 473 -8.13 5.47 8.09
CA GLY A 473 -8.64 5.97 9.37
C GLY A 473 -10.04 6.59 9.28
N ALA A 474 -10.94 5.95 8.54
CA ALA A 474 -12.30 6.45 8.30
C ALA A 474 -13.19 6.55 9.55
N PHE A 475 -12.92 5.75 10.59
CA PHE A 475 -13.77 5.68 11.78
C PHE A 475 -13.00 6.10 13.05
N PRO A 476 -13.55 6.99 13.88
CA PRO A 476 -12.85 7.52 15.06
C PRO A 476 -12.77 6.52 16.22
N ASP A 477 -13.67 5.54 16.28
CA ASP A 477 -13.80 4.62 17.41
C ASP A 477 -14.06 3.16 16.96
N LEU A 478 -13.89 2.23 17.91
CA LEU A 478 -14.07 0.79 17.68
C LEU A 478 -15.51 0.45 17.32
N GLU A 479 -16.49 1.15 17.91
CA GLU A 479 -17.90 0.90 17.64
C GLU A 479 -18.25 1.21 16.18
N GLY A 480 -17.80 2.35 15.65
CA GLY A 480 -18.03 2.78 14.28
C GLY A 480 -17.43 1.80 13.26
N ILE A 481 -16.19 1.36 13.48
CA ILE A 481 -15.57 0.38 12.58
C ILE A 481 -16.22 -1.01 12.70
N ILE A 482 -16.65 -1.44 13.89
CA ILE A 482 -17.41 -2.70 14.05
C ILE A 482 -18.76 -2.61 13.33
N ARG A 483 -19.50 -1.51 13.49
CA ARG A 483 -20.75 -1.28 12.75
C ARG A 483 -20.53 -1.28 11.24
N HIS A 484 -19.40 -0.75 10.78
CA HIS A 484 -19.03 -0.82 9.36
C HIS A 484 -18.82 -2.25 8.89
N HIS A 485 -18.13 -3.11 9.65
CA HIS A 485 -17.98 -4.53 9.31
C HIS A 485 -19.33 -5.25 9.25
N LEU A 486 -20.27 -4.92 10.13
CA LEU A 486 -21.60 -5.52 10.18
C LEU A 486 -22.50 -5.09 9.02
N ASN A 487 -22.40 -3.85 8.54
CA ASN A 487 -23.17 -3.38 7.39
C ASN A 487 -22.45 -2.21 6.68
N PRO A 488 -21.54 -2.51 5.73
CA PRO A 488 -20.79 -1.45 5.04
C PRO A 488 -21.67 -0.47 4.26
N GLY A 489 -22.78 -0.96 3.69
CA GLY A 489 -23.68 -0.13 2.88
C GLY A 489 -24.43 0.91 3.68
N GLU A 490 -25.00 0.53 4.82
CA GLU A 490 -25.67 1.46 5.75
C GLU A 490 -24.67 2.39 6.43
N SER A 491 -23.54 1.84 6.89
CA SER A 491 -22.46 2.61 7.49
C SER A 491 -21.92 3.69 6.54
N LEU A 492 -21.69 3.36 5.26
CA LEU A 492 -21.25 4.34 4.25
C LEU A 492 -22.30 5.44 4.01
N ALA A 493 -23.60 5.12 4.10
CA ALA A 493 -24.67 6.10 3.94
C ALA A 493 -24.77 7.07 5.13
N ALA A 494 -24.41 6.61 6.33
CA ALA A 494 -24.40 7.42 7.56
C ALA A 494 -23.07 8.19 7.78
N TRP A 495 -22.01 7.79 7.09
CA TRP A 495 -20.69 8.40 7.28
C TRP A 495 -20.63 9.85 6.79
N THR A 496 -19.89 10.70 7.52
CA THR A 496 -19.68 12.11 7.17
C THR A 496 -18.20 12.48 7.21
N PRO A 497 -17.74 13.46 6.40
CA PRO A 497 -16.35 13.92 6.42
C PRO A 497 -15.79 14.32 7.78
N ASP A 498 -16.63 14.77 8.71
CA ASP A 498 -16.23 15.18 10.06
C ASP A 498 -15.80 14.00 10.95
N MET A 499 -16.09 12.76 10.53
CA MET A 499 -15.57 11.54 11.19
C MET A 499 -14.09 11.30 10.88
N ALA A 500 -13.53 11.93 9.84
CA ALA A 500 -12.11 11.83 9.51
C ALA A 500 -11.30 12.86 10.31
N ALA A 501 -10.39 12.38 11.16
CA ALA A 501 -9.41 13.16 11.90
C ALA A 501 -8.25 13.61 10.99
N LEU A 502 -8.54 14.57 10.10
CA LEU A 502 -7.55 15.14 9.19
C LEU A 502 -6.88 16.39 9.80
N PRO A 503 -5.55 16.54 9.69
CA PRO A 503 -4.88 17.80 10.00
C PRO A 503 -5.50 18.97 9.22
N LYS A 504 -5.54 20.14 9.85
CA LYS A 504 -6.12 21.35 9.27
C LYS A 504 -5.20 21.92 8.20
N VAL A 505 -5.45 21.54 6.96
CA VAL A 505 -4.65 21.96 5.80
C VAL A 505 -5.56 22.63 4.76
N PRO A 506 -5.78 23.96 4.83
CA PRO A 506 -6.81 24.65 4.06
C PRO A 506 -6.71 24.44 2.54
N TRP A 507 -5.48 24.31 2.01
CA TRP A 507 -5.26 24.11 0.57
C TRP A 507 -5.47 22.67 0.10
N LEU A 508 -5.49 21.67 1.00
CA LEU A 508 -5.78 20.27 0.66
C LEU A 508 -7.24 19.89 0.89
N ARG A 509 -7.96 20.63 1.74
CA ARG A 509 -9.36 20.35 2.10
C ARG A 509 -10.28 20.09 0.90
N SER A 510 -10.10 20.83 -0.19
CA SER A 510 -10.94 20.69 -1.39
C SER A 510 -10.72 19.38 -2.16
N ILE A 511 -9.51 18.81 -2.10
CA ILE A 511 -9.16 17.59 -2.82
C ILE A 511 -9.32 16.33 -1.98
N ASP A 512 -9.38 16.45 -0.65
CA ASP A 512 -9.54 15.32 0.27
C ASP A 512 -10.78 14.46 -0.03
N PHE A 513 -11.85 15.07 -0.54
CA PHE A 513 -13.11 14.37 -0.83
C PHE A 513 -13.48 14.39 -2.31
N ILE A 514 -12.51 14.63 -3.20
CA ILE A 514 -12.78 14.72 -4.64
C ILE A 514 -13.35 13.42 -5.21
N VAL A 515 -12.94 12.26 -4.67
CA VAL A 515 -13.42 10.93 -5.08
C VAL A 515 -14.94 10.77 -4.96
N TRP A 516 -15.60 11.47 -4.01
CA TRP A 516 -17.05 11.43 -3.85
C TRP A 516 -17.81 12.07 -5.02
N HIS A 517 -17.13 12.88 -5.84
CA HIS A 517 -17.70 13.47 -7.05
C HIS A 517 -17.58 12.53 -8.27
N ASP A 518 -16.76 11.47 -8.18
CA ASP A 518 -16.65 10.45 -9.21
C ASP A 518 -17.67 9.33 -8.96
N ARG A 519 -18.85 9.48 -9.58
CA ARG A 519 -19.93 8.48 -9.46
C ARG A 519 -19.51 7.08 -9.92
N LEU A 520 -18.68 6.99 -10.96
CA LEU A 520 -18.26 5.70 -11.51
C LEU A 520 -17.32 4.98 -10.54
N GLU A 521 -16.41 5.73 -9.92
CA GLU A 521 -15.51 5.18 -8.92
C GLU A 521 -16.25 4.79 -7.64
N MET A 522 -17.16 5.62 -7.15
CA MET A 522 -18.02 5.27 -6.00
C MET A 522 -18.86 4.01 -6.28
N ASP A 523 -19.42 3.86 -7.48
CA ASP A 523 -20.16 2.66 -7.88
C ASP A 523 -19.26 1.42 -8.00
N ARG A 524 -17.98 1.57 -8.37
CA ARG A 524 -17.02 0.45 -8.39
C ARG A 524 -16.73 -0.05 -6.99
N GLN A 525 -16.42 0.85 -6.06
CA GLN A 525 -16.11 0.49 -4.68
C GLN A 525 -17.31 -0.13 -3.97
N ARG A 526 -18.52 0.43 -4.15
CA ARG A 526 -19.77 -0.14 -3.58
C ARG A 526 -20.07 -1.56 -4.05
N ARG A 527 -19.66 -1.92 -5.26
CA ARG A 527 -19.86 -3.29 -5.81
C ARG A 527 -18.81 -4.28 -5.32
N LYS A 528 -17.73 -3.81 -4.70
CA LYS A 528 -16.61 -4.62 -4.25
C LYS A 528 -16.55 -4.61 -2.74
N VAL A 529 -17.37 -5.46 -2.14
CA VAL A 529 -17.44 -5.70 -0.69
C VAL A 529 -17.44 -7.21 -0.49
N ASP A 530 -16.52 -7.72 0.32
CA ASP A 530 -16.32 -9.16 0.54
C ASP A 530 -17.07 -9.69 1.78
N VAL A 531 -17.68 -8.80 2.58
CA VAL A 531 -18.51 -9.16 3.74
C VAL A 531 -20.00 -9.04 3.44
N ALA A 532 -20.81 -9.88 4.07
CA ALA A 532 -22.26 -9.82 4.01
C ALA A 532 -22.82 -9.08 5.24
N PRO A 533 -23.93 -8.33 5.10
CA PRO A 533 -24.56 -7.70 6.25
C PRO A 533 -24.98 -8.70 7.33
N LEU A 534 -24.76 -8.33 8.59
CA LEU A 534 -25.11 -9.13 9.76
C LEU A 534 -25.74 -8.25 10.85
N ASP A 535 -26.91 -8.64 11.33
CA ASP A 535 -27.60 -7.92 12.40
C ASP A 535 -27.16 -8.40 13.79
N LEU A 536 -26.59 -7.48 14.56
CA LEU A 536 -26.31 -7.60 15.99
C LEU A 536 -27.02 -6.47 16.75
N THR A 537 -27.43 -6.75 17.99
CA THR A 537 -27.98 -5.71 18.87
C THR A 537 -26.87 -4.77 19.37
N ASP A 538 -27.23 -3.57 19.83
CA ASP A 538 -26.26 -2.64 20.42
C ASP A 538 -25.52 -3.25 21.62
N GLU A 539 -26.19 -4.10 22.42
CA GLU A 539 -25.56 -4.83 23.52
C GLU A 539 -24.50 -5.83 23.02
N GLN A 540 -24.79 -6.54 21.92
CA GLN A 540 -23.83 -7.45 21.30
C GLN A 540 -22.62 -6.69 20.72
N ILE A 541 -22.84 -5.53 20.11
CA ILE A 541 -21.78 -4.65 19.62
C ILE A 541 -20.93 -4.13 20.78
N ALA A 542 -21.55 -3.68 21.87
CA ALA A 542 -20.82 -3.26 23.07
C ALA A 542 -19.99 -4.40 23.67
N SER A 543 -20.48 -5.64 23.62
CA SER A 543 -19.71 -6.82 23.97
C SER A 543 -18.49 -7.05 23.07
N LEU A 544 -18.63 -6.90 21.74
CA LEU A 544 -17.50 -6.96 20.81
C LEU A 544 -16.46 -5.87 21.10
N VAL A 545 -16.90 -4.63 21.34
CA VAL A 545 -16.01 -3.52 21.75
C VAL A 545 -15.26 -3.88 23.05
N ALA A 546 -15.97 -4.38 24.05
CA ALA A 546 -15.36 -4.81 25.31
C ALA A 546 -14.29 -5.91 25.08
N PHE A 547 -14.55 -6.87 24.19
CA PHE A 547 -13.57 -7.87 23.81
C PHE A 547 -12.34 -7.26 23.11
N MET A 548 -12.51 -6.29 22.20
CA MET A 548 -11.36 -5.58 21.59
C MET A 548 -10.47 -4.90 22.64
N HIS A 549 -11.05 -4.33 23.71
CA HIS A 549 -10.26 -3.78 24.82
C HIS A 549 -9.47 -4.85 25.59
N SER A 550 -9.96 -6.10 25.64
CA SER A 550 -9.22 -7.21 26.28
C SER A 550 -7.97 -7.65 25.52
N LEU A 551 -7.78 -7.16 24.29
CA LEU A 551 -6.60 -7.42 23.46
C LEU A 551 -5.46 -6.44 23.72
N THR A 552 -5.61 -5.55 24.70
CA THR A 552 -4.60 -4.55 25.07
C THR A 552 -3.70 -5.12 26.15
N GLY A 553 -2.38 -5.12 25.92
CA GLY A 553 -1.39 -5.54 26.90
C GLY A 553 -1.45 -4.71 28.19
N THR A 554 -0.91 -5.26 29.27
CA THR A 554 -0.89 -4.62 30.59
C THR A 554 0.41 -3.86 30.86
N THR A 555 1.49 -4.16 30.14
CA THR A 555 2.81 -3.54 30.29
C THR A 555 3.09 -2.43 29.26
N LEU A 556 2.10 -1.93 28.52
CA LEU A 556 2.29 -0.88 27.50
C LEU A 556 2.88 0.41 28.07
N ASP A 557 2.61 0.72 29.34
CA ASP A 557 3.12 1.92 30.02
C ASP A 557 4.52 1.70 30.63
N ALA A 558 5.12 0.53 30.44
CA ALA A 558 6.46 0.17 30.90
C ALA A 558 7.34 -0.24 29.70
N PRO A 559 7.66 0.70 28.78
CA PRO A 559 8.47 0.41 27.61
C PRO A 559 9.90 0.01 27.99
N VAL A 560 10.58 -0.71 27.09
CA VAL A 560 11.99 -1.11 27.28
C VAL A 560 12.91 0.10 27.18
N PHE A 561 12.69 0.94 26.17
CA PHE A 561 13.44 2.18 25.94
C PHE A 561 12.60 3.43 26.21
N GLY A 562 11.35 3.46 25.75
CA GLY A 562 10.45 4.60 25.89
C GLY A 562 10.79 5.77 24.95
N ALA A 563 9.94 6.80 24.94
CA ALA A 563 10.24 8.03 24.23
C ALA A 563 11.35 8.82 24.95
N PRO A 564 12.37 9.35 24.25
CA PRO A 564 13.37 10.22 24.85
C PRO A 564 12.76 11.50 25.43
N ASP A 565 13.22 11.93 26.61
CA ASP A 565 12.77 13.17 27.26
C ASP A 565 13.08 14.43 26.43
N ASP A 566 14.08 14.35 25.55
CA ASP A 566 14.57 15.44 24.69
C ASP A 566 14.01 15.40 23.26
N PHE A 567 13.06 14.51 22.97
CA PHE A 567 12.38 14.49 21.68
C PHE A 567 11.52 15.75 21.51
N GLU A 568 11.84 16.58 20.51
CA GLU A 568 11.07 17.76 20.13
C GLU A 568 10.19 17.43 18.90
N PRO A 569 8.86 17.30 19.07
CA PRO A 569 7.94 16.92 17.99
C PRO A 569 7.56 18.01 16.98
#